data_AF-G8QQB0-F1
#
_entry.id   AF-G8QQB0-F1
#
_cell.length_a   1.000
_cell.length_b   1.000
_cell.length_c   1.000
_cell.angle_alpha   90.00
_cell.angle_beta   90.00
_cell.angle_gamma   90.00
#
_symmetry.space_group_name_H-M   'P 1'
#
loop_
_entity.id
_entity.type
_entity.pdbx_description
1 polymer ?
#
loop_
_entity_poly.entity_id
_entity_poly.type
_entity_poly.pdbx_seq_one_letter_code
_entity_poly.pdbx_strand_id
1 'polypeptide(L)'
;MHEELFKQIHDIGLVPVVKIEDAAKAEGLAGALIKGGLPCAEVTFRTEAAEESIKRISKAYPEMLVGAGTVINIDFAKKAVAAGAKFIVSPGFNPSVVDWCIANNVPVVPGVCTPSDIEQGLARGLTTLKFFPAEVSGGVDMLKNLAGPFPQLKFMPTGGISLANLASYAKQSNVLAVGGSWMVKADLIDGEQWDAIAQICKEAVVALQGLEFAHLGINNENAEEAEKDIKGFEALGMTTKRGNSSVFMNTTIEVLPKMYLGKNGHIGFRCFDIERTLVYLAKHGFTPDESTIARDAKGNIKVCYLKENLSGFAVHLVRA
;
A
#
# COMPACT_ATOMS: atom_id res chain seq x y z
N MET A 1 -19.38 -1.44 -4.74
CA MET A 1 -19.57 -2.81 -4.18
C MET A 1 -18.27 -3.22 -3.50
N HIS A 2 -18.32 -4.00 -2.41
CA HIS A 2 -17.14 -4.58 -1.72
C HIS A 2 -16.08 -3.56 -1.22
N GLU A 3 -16.50 -2.37 -0.83
CA GLU A 3 -15.61 -1.29 -0.38
C GLU A 3 -14.70 -1.72 0.77
N GLU A 4 -15.23 -2.46 1.74
CA GLU A 4 -14.45 -2.95 2.88
C GLU A 4 -13.29 -3.86 2.45
N LEU A 5 -13.53 -4.81 1.54
CA LEU A 5 -12.48 -5.71 1.05
C LEU A 5 -11.38 -4.94 0.31
N PHE A 6 -11.75 -3.97 -0.54
CA PHE A 6 -10.77 -3.16 -1.25
C PHE A 6 -10.03 -2.20 -0.32
N LYS A 7 -10.68 -1.72 0.74
CA LYS A 7 -10.02 -0.96 1.81
C LYS A 7 -8.98 -1.82 2.53
N GLN A 8 -9.32 -3.06 2.88
CA GLN A 8 -8.36 -3.97 3.49
C GLN A 8 -7.16 -4.27 2.57
N ILE A 9 -7.41 -4.47 1.27
CA ILE A 9 -6.33 -4.63 0.28
C ILE A 9 -5.46 -3.37 0.20
N HIS A 10 -6.07 -2.18 0.20
CA HIS A 10 -5.34 -0.91 0.24
C HIS A 10 -4.46 -0.78 1.48
N ASP A 11 -5.01 -1.08 2.65
CA ASP A 11 -4.34 -0.96 3.93
C ASP A 11 -3.14 -1.93 4.05
N ILE A 12 -3.21 -3.08 3.39
CA ILE A 12 -2.06 -3.99 3.25
C ILE A 12 -1.08 -3.45 2.19
N GLY A 13 -1.60 -2.98 1.05
CA GLY A 13 -0.90 -2.32 -0.04
C GLY A 13 0.07 -3.17 -0.87
N LEU A 14 0.29 -4.43 -0.50
CA LEU A 14 1.09 -5.41 -1.25
C LEU A 14 0.44 -6.80 -1.20
N VAL A 15 0.19 -7.39 -2.37
CA VAL A 15 -0.45 -8.70 -2.53
C VAL A 15 0.57 -9.70 -3.08
N PRO A 16 1.02 -10.68 -2.26
CA PRO A 16 1.87 -11.78 -2.72
C PRO A 16 1.15 -12.62 -3.78
N VAL A 17 1.73 -12.74 -4.98
CA VAL A 17 1.24 -13.56 -6.08
C VAL A 17 1.92 -14.92 -6.01
N VAL A 18 1.17 -15.92 -5.56
CA VAL A 18 1.68 -17.23 -5.18
C VAL A 18 1.48 -18.23 -6.32
N LYS A 19 2.57 -18.89 -6.72
CA LYS A 19 2.53 -20.15 -7.45
C LYS A 19 3.01 -21.23 -6.48
N ILE A 20 2.13 -22.18 -6.16
CA ILE A 20 2.40 -23.25 -5.17
C ILE A 20 2.12 -24.60 -5.80
N GLU A 21 3.09 -25.52 -5.76
CA GLU A 21 2.98 -26.85 -6.39
C GLU A 21 2.47 -27.90 -5.41
N ASP A 22 2.70 -27.72 -4.11
CA ASP A 22 2.28 -28.64 -3.05
C ASP A 22 1.36 -27.93 -2.06
N ALA A 23 0.09 -28.34 -2.03
CA ALA A 23 -0.91 -27.74 -1.15
C ALA A 23 -0.63 -27.96 0.34
N ALA A 24 0.18 -28.96 0.71
CA ALA A 24 0.58 -29.16 2.11
C ALA A 24 1.37 -27.97 2.68
N LYS A 25 2.07 -27.23 1.81
CA LYS A 25 2.88 -26.05 2.18
C LYS A 25 2.07 -24.77 2.35
N ALA A 26 0.78 -24.79 1.98
CA ALA A 26 -0.05 -23.59 1.92
C ALA A 26 -0.24 -22.93 3.29
N GLU A 27 -0.41 -23.72 4.36
CA GLU A 27 -0.59 -23.20 5.72
C GLU A 27 0.70 -22.56 6.26
N GLY A 28 1.85 -23.21 6.07
CA GLY A 28 3.15 -22.66 6.45
C GLY A 28 3.46 -21.34 5.74
N LEU A 29 3.17 -21.28 4.43
CA LEU A 29 3.29 -20.06 3.64
C LEU A 29 2.38 -18.94 4.16
N ALA A 30 1.10 -19.23 4.42
CA ALA A 30 0.16 -18.24 4.95
C ALA A 30 0.61 -17.70 6.32
N GLY A 31 1.08 -18.57 7.22
CA GLY A 31 1.66 -18.16 8.49
C GLY A 31 2.87 -17.24 8.32
N ALA A 32 3.75 -17.53 7.37
CA ALA A 32 4.90 -16.68 7.05
C ALA A 32 4.49 -15.29 6.53
N LEU A 33 3.50 -15.23 5.64
CA LEU A 33 2.96 -13.98 5.09
C LEU A 33 2.33 -13.11 6.20
N ILE A 34 1.52 -13.70 7.08
CA ILE A 34 0.92 -13.02 8.23
C ILE A 34 2.00 -12.49 9.18
N LYS A 35 2.99 -13.33 9.55
CA LYS A 35 4.15 -12.93 10.37
C LYS A 35 4.97 -11.81 9.71
N GLY A 36 4.98 -11.80 8.38
CA GLY A 36 5.59 -10.79 7.53
C GLY A 36 4.84 -9.46 7.45
N GLY A 37 3.63 -9.37 7.99
CA GLY A 37 2.77 -8.19 7.91
C GLY A 37 1.89 -8.13 6.65
N LEU A 38 1.84 -9.19 5.85
CA LEU A 38 1.02 -9.32 4.65
C LEU A 38 -0.08 -10.39 4.84
N PRO A 39 -1.17 -10.10 5.57
CA PRO A 39 -2.28 -11.05 5.77
C PRO A 39 -3.17 -11.18 4.53
N CYS A 40 -2.57 -11.36 3.35
CA CYS A 40 -3.26 -11.62 2.09
C CYS A 40 -2.40 -12.45 1.13
N ALA A 41 -3.03 -13.08 0.13
CA ALA A 41 -2.35 -13.76 -0.96
C ALA A 41 -3.25 -13.88 -2.20
N GLU A 42 -2.67 -13.78 -3.39
CA GLU A 42 -3.28 -14.18 -4.67
C GLU A 42 -2.72 -15.55 -5.07
N VAL A 43 -3.45 -16.64 -4.79
CA VAL A 43 -3.03 -18.00 -5.17
C VAL A 43 -3.40 -18.26 -6.63
N THR A 44 -2.41 -18.45 -7.49
CA THR A 44 -2.63 -18.58 -8.94
C THR A 44 -3.09 -19.99 -9.34
N PHE A 45 -4.16 -20.07 -10.14
CA PHE A 45 -4.67 -21.29 -10.79
C PHE A 45 -3.76 -21.76 -11.95
N ARG A 46 -2.45 -21.77 -11.71
CA ARG A 46 -1.42 -22.27 -12.64
C ARG A 46 -0.89 -23.65 -12.24
N THR A 47 -1.38 -24.19 -11.14
CA THR A 47 -0.99 -25.48 -10.58
C THR A 47 -2.25 -26.23 -10.15
N GLU A 48 -2.19 -27.56 -10.10
CA GLU A 48 -3.30 -28.39 -9.62
C GLU A 48 -3.56 -28.19 -8.12
N ALA A 49 -2.54 -27.77 -7.37
CA ALA A 49 -2.61 -27.51 -5.93
C ALA A 49 -3.36 -26.23 -5.55
N ALA A 50 -3.72 -25.36 -6.50
CA ALA A 50 -4.29 -24.04 -6.19
C ALA A 50 -5.60 -24.10 -5.38
N GLU A 51 -6.55 -24.96 -5.77
CA GLU A 51 -7.85 -25.11 -5.10
C GLU A 51 -7.68 -25.59 -3.66
N GLU A 52 -6.92 -26.67 -3.47
CA GLU A 52 -6.66 -27.25 -2.15
C GLU A 52 -5.82 -26.30 -1.27
N SER A 53 -4.90 -25.53 -1.86
CA SER A 53 -4.13 -24.51 -1.12
C SER A 53 -5.02 -23.41 -0.57
N ILE A 54 -5.96 -22.88 -1.38
CA ILE A 54 -6.91 -21.87 -0.94
C ILE A 54 -7.78 -22.42 0.20
N LYS A 55 -8.25 -23.67 0.07
CA LYS A 55 -9.07 -24.33 1.09
C LYS A 55 -8.35 -24.47 2.42
N ARG A 56 -7.08 -24.89 2.40
CA ARG A 56 -6.23 -25.01 3.59
C ARG A 56 -6.00 -23.66 4.24
N ILE A 57 -5.62 -22.64 3.47
CA ILE A 57 -5.39 -21.28 3.98
C ILE A 57 -6.67 -20.71 4.59
N SER A 58 -7.79 -20.79 3.88
CA SER A 58 -9.08 -20.25 4.34
C SER A 58 -9.56 -20.92 5.64
N LYS A 59 -9.29 -22.22 5.80
CA LYS A 59 -9.63 -22.96 7.01
C LYS A 59 -8.70 -22.63 8.18
N ALA A 60 -7.39 -22.57 7.95
CA ALA A 60 -6.39 -22.32 8.99
C ALA A 60 -6.35 -20.84 9.44
N TYR A 61 -6.58 -19.91 8.50
CA TYR A 61 -6.51 -18.47 8.73
C TYR A 61 -7.74 -17.75 8.14
N PRO A 62 -8.93 -17.88 8.77
CA PRO A 62 -10.18 -17.32 8.23
C PRO A 62 -10.15 -15.81 8.00
N GLU A 63 -9.35 -15.07 8.77
CA GLU A 63 -9.19 -13.61 8.64
C GLU A 63 -8.30 -13.19 7.47
N MET A 64 -7.40 -14.07 7.00
CA MET A 64 -6.50 -13.76 5.89
C MET A 64 -7.30 -13.48 4.60
N LEU A 65 -6.87 -12.49 3.83
CA LEU A 65 -7.43 -12.21 2.50
C LEU A 65 -6.79 -13.10 1.44
N VAL A 66 -7.27 -14.34 1.33
CA VAL A 66 -6.87 -15.25 0.25
C VAL A 66 -7.79 -15.07 -0.96
N GLY A 67 -7.20 -14.74 -2.11
CA GLY A 67 -7.88 -14.66 -3.40
C GLY A 67 -7.30 -15.65 -4.40
N ALA A 68 -8.01 -15.83 -5.52
CA ALA A 68 -7.59 -16.68 -6.61
C ALA A 68 -7.11 -15.86 -7.81
N GLY A 69 -5.88 -16.09 -8.24
CA GLY A 69 -5.28 -15.49 -9.42
C GLY A 69 -5.29 -16.40 -10.63
N THR A 70 -5.03 -15.84 -11.81
CA THR A 70 -5.04 -16.60 -13.09
C THR A 70 -6.38 -17.30 -13.37
N VAL A 71 -7.49 -16.71 -12.91
CA VAL A 71 -8.83 -17.23 -13.18
C VAL A 71 -9.25 -16.81 -14.59
N ILE A 72 -9.19 -17.74 -15.53
CA ILE A 72 -9.40 -17.48 -16.97
C ILE A 72 -10.73 -18.01 -17.51
N ASN A 73 -11.51 -18.72 -16.70
CA ASN A 73 -12.83 -19.25 -17.04
C ASN A 73 -13.72 -19.34 -15.78
N ILE A 74 -15.01 -19.57 -15.99
CA ILE A 74 -16.02 -19.63 -14.93
C ILE A 74 -15.78 -20.82 -13.99
N ASP A 75 -15.28 -21.95 -14.48
CA ASP A 75 -15.06 -23.14 -13.67
C ASP A 75 -13.96 -22.91 -12.62
N PHE A 76 -12.90 -22.18 -12.98
CA PHE A 76 -11.87 -21.75 -12.03
C PHE A 76 -12.45 -20.80 -10.98
N ALA A 77 -13.32 -19.86 -11.38
CA ALA A 77 -13.97 -18.94 -10.45
C ALA A 77 -14.86 -19.70 -9.45
N LYS A 78 -15.66 -20.66 -9.92
CA LYS A 78 -16.50 -21.53 -9.07
C LYS A 78 -15.67 -22.32 -8.07
N LYS A 79 -14.60 -23.00 -8.54
CA LYS A 79 -13.70 -23.78 -7.69
C LYS A 79 -13.02 -22.91 -6.63
N ALA A 80 -12.50 -21.76 -7.04
CA ALA A 80 -11.87 -20.79 -6.14
C ALA A 80 -12.82 -20.34 -5.02
N VAL A 81 -14.02 -19.91 -5.39
CA VAL A 81 -15.03 -19.43 -4.41
C VAL A 81 -15.46 -20.57 -3.50
N ALA A 82 -15.69 -21.78 -4.03
CA ALA A 82 -16.03 -22.95 -3.24
C ALA A 82 -14.92 -23.36 -2.26
N ALA A 83 -13.65 -23.11 -2.62
CA ALA A 83 -12.49 -23.32 -1.76
C ALA A 83 -12.32 -22.23 -0.69
N GLY A 84 -13.06 -21.13 -0.75
CA GLY A 84 -12.99 -20.03 0.22
C GLY A 84 -12.24 -18.78 -0.25
N ALA A 85 -11.94 -18.66 -1.56
CA ALA A 85 -11.36 -17.43 -2.09
C ALA A 85 -12.30 -16.24 -1.87
N LYS A 86 -11.78 -15.15 -1.29
CA LYS A 86 -12.54 -13.93 -0.97
C LYS A 86 -12.61 -12.95 -2.15
N PHE A 87 -11.74 -13.09 -3.15
CA PHE A 87 -11.74 -12.30 -4.37
C PHE A 87 -11.09 -13.06 -5.54
N ILE A 88 -11.43 -12.65 -6.75
CA ILE A 88 -10.96 -13.23 -8.01
C ILE A 88 -10.10 -12.24 -8.77
N VAL A 89 -9.00 -12.73 -9.35
CA VAL A 89 -8.08 -11.96 -10.18
C VAL A 89 -7.82 -12.72 -11.48
N SER A 90 -8.00 -12.05 -12.61
CA SER A 90 -7.69 -12.57 -13.94
C SER A 90 -6.50 -11.81 -14.56
N PRO A 91 -5.70 -12.45 -15.44
CA PRO A 91 -4.55 -11.78 -16.06
C PRO A 91 -4.98 -10.77 -17.14
N GLY A 92 -6.17 -10.93 -17.71
CA GLY A 92 -6.78 -10.01 -18.66
C GLY A 92 -8.29 -9.88 -18.41
N PHE A 93 -8.97 -9.08 -19.20
CA PHE A 93 -10.41 -8.86 -19.06
C PHE A 93 -11.18 -9.98 -19.77
N ASN A 94 -11.73 -10.93 -19.01
CA ASN A 94 -12.64 -11.95 -19.54
C ASN A 94 -14.08 -11.59 -19.14
N PRO A 95 -14.93 -11.14 -20.09
CA PRO A 95 -16.32 -10.75 -19.81
C PRO A 95 -17.09 -11.83 -19.07
N SER A 96 -16.99 -13.09 -19.48
CA SER A 96 -17.73 -14.21 -18.89
C SER A 96 -17.37 -14.45 -17.42
N VAL A 97 -16.10 -14.29 -17.05
CA VAL A 97 -15.66 -14.42 -15.66
C VAL A 97 -16.14 -13.23 -14.83
N VAL A 98 -15.99 -12.02 -15.36
CA VAL A 98 -16.40 -10.78 -14.68
C VAL A 98 -17.91 -10.76 -14.44
N ASP A 99 -18.70 -11.07 -15.47
CA ASP A 99 -20.16 -11.09 -15.41
C ASP A 99 -20.65 -12.16 -14.43
N TRP A 100 -20.01 -13.33 -14.41
CA TRP A 100 -20.30 -14.35 -13.41
C TRP A 100 -19.99 -13.89 -11.98
N CYS A 101 -18.83 -13.25 -11.76
CA CYS A 101 -18.46 -12.75 -10.43
C CYS A 101 -19.45 -11.69 -9.93
N ILE A 102 -19.83 -10.73 -10.79
CA ILE A 102 -20.82 -9.70 -10.46
C ILE A 102 -22.17 -10.32 -10.12
N ALA A 103 -22.67 -11.25 -10.96
CA ALA A 103 -23.96 -11.91 -10.74
C ALA A 103 -24.00 -12.73 -9.43
N ASN A 104 -22.84 -13.16 -8.92
CA ASN A 104 -22.73 -13.95 -7.69
C ASN A 104 -22.18 -13.12 -6.50
N ASN A 105 -22.11 -11.79 -6.63
CA ASN A 105 -21.59 -10.90 -5.59
C ASN A 105 -20.17 -11.29 -5.10
N VAL A 106 -19.33 -11.73 -6.03
CA VAL A 106 -17.93 -12.08 -5.80
C VAL A 106 -17.03 -10.91 -6.23
N PRO A 107 -16.17 -10.37 -5.35
CA PRO A 107 -15.23 -9.33 -5.74
C PRO A 107 -14.28 -9.81 -6.84
N VAL A 108 -14.15 -9.02 -7.92
CA VAL A 108 -13.30 -9.34 -9.06
C VAL A 108 -12.40 -8.17 -9.44
N VAL A 109 -11.13 -8.47 -9.73
CA VAL A 109 -10.11 -7.51 -10.16
C VAL A 109 -9.53 -8.00 -11.49
N PRO A 110 -10.18 -7.72 -12.63
CA PRO A 110 -9.72 -8.21 -13.91
C PRO A 110 -8.49 -7.43 -14.40
N GLY A 111 -7.61 -8.14 -15.11
CA GLY A 111 -6.42 -7.57 -15.73
C GLY A 111 -6.77 -6.67 -16.92
N VAL A 112 -6.11 -5.53 -17.03
CA VAL A 112 -6.23 -4.56 -18.12
C VAL A 112 -4.84 -4.03 -18.49
N CYS A 113 -4.65 -3.69 -19.76
CA CYS A 113 -3.46 -2.97 -20.21
C CYS A 113 -3.75 -1.84 -21.19
N THR A 114 -5.01 -1.70 -21.64
CA THR A 114 -5.43 -0.64 -22.58
C THR A 114 -6.66 0.13 -22.07
N PRO A 115 -6.91 1.37 -22.58
CA PRO A 115 -8.15 2.09 -22.33
C PRO A 115 -9.41 1.29 -22.69
N SER A 116 -9.39 0.53 -23.79
CA SER A 116 -10.54 -0.30 -24.19
C SER A 116 -10.88 -1.38 -23.15
N ASP A 117 -9.88 -2.02 -22.54
CA ASP A 117 -10.11 -2.98 -21.45
C ASP A 117 -10.69 -2.29 -20.19
N ILE A 118 -10.19 -1.09 -19.91
CA ILE A 118 -10.66 -0.28 -18.78
C ILE A 118 -12.13 0.11 -18.96
N GLU A 119 -12.51 0.55 -20.16
CA GLU A 119 -13.90 0.89 -20.50
C GLU A 119 -14.83 -0.32 -20.31
N GLN A 120 -14.38 -1.53 -20.64
CA GLN A 120 -15.18 -2.74 -20.38
C GLN A 120 -15.44 -3.00 -18.89
N GLY A 121 -14.48 -2.68 -18.02
CA GLY A 121 -14.63 -2.78 -16.56
C GLY A 121 -15.53 -1.68 -16.01
N LEU A 122 -15.34 -0.44 -16.47
CA LEU A 122 -16.17 0.70 -16.07
C LEU A 122 -17.64 0.51 -16.48
N ALA A 123 -17.91 -0.04 -17.67
CA ALA A 123 -19.25 -0.37 -18.13
C ALA A 123 -19.99 -1.36 -17.21
N ARG A 124 -19.24 -2.10 -16.37
CA ARG A 124 -19.75 -3.05 -15.38
C ARG A 124 -19.65 -2.53 -13.94
N GLY A 125 -19.35 -1.25 -13.76
CA GLY A 125 -19.26 -0.60 -12.45
C GLY A 125 -18.02 -0.98 -11.64
N LEU A 126 -16.98 -1.55 -12.27
CA LEU A 126 -15.73 -1.83 -11.58
C LEU A 126 -14.89 -0.56 -11.43
N THR A 127 -14.42 -0.30 -10.21
CA THR A 127 -13.54 0.84 -9.89
C THR A 127 -12.11 0.42 -9.55
N THR A 128 -11.86 -0.88 -9.44
CA THR A 128 -10.55 -1.47 -9.15
C THR A 128 -10.19 -2.47 -10.24
N LEU A 129 -9.05 -2.29 -10.90
CA LEU A 129 -8.59 -3.15 -11.99
C LEU A 129 -7.13 -3.59 -11.76
N LYS A 130 -6.72 -4.74 -12.29
CA LYS A 130 -5.32 -5.17 -12.26
C LYS A 130 -4.62 -4.59 -13.47
N PHE A 131 -3.52 -3.87 -13.29
CA PHE A 131 -2.70 -3.41 -14.43
C PHE A 131 -1.61 -4.45 -14.70
N PHE A 132 -1.74 -5.21 -15.79
CA PHE A 132 -0.88 -6.36 -16.07
C PHE A 132 -0.64 -6.56 -17.58
N PRO A 133 0.60 -6.86 -18.01
CA PRO A 133 1.85 -6.86 -17.23
C PRO A 133 2.40 -5.44 -17.05
N ALA A 134 2.56 -4.99 -15.81
CA ALA A 134 2.78 -3.57 -15.47
C ALA A 134 4.00 -2.94 -16.16
N GLU A 135 5.22 -3.44 -15.90
CA GLU A 135 6.45 -2.84 -16.44
C GLU A 135 6.46 -2.85 -17.99
N VAL A 136 6.03 -3.96 -18.60
CA VAL A 136 6.04 -4.11 -20.07
C VAL A 136 4.97 -3.23 -20.73
N SER A 137 3.90 -2.89 -20.02
CA SER A 137 2.80 -2.06 -20.52
C SER A 137 3.03 -0.55 -20.28
N GLY A 138 4.26 -0.13 -19.98
CA GLY A 138 4.64 1.28 -19.76
C GLY A 138 4.70 1.70 -18.30
N GLY A 139 4.50 0.77 -17.36
CA GLY A 139 4.75 0.96 -15.93
C GLY A 139 4.06 2.17 -15.30
N VAL A 140 4.80 2.89 -14.45
CA VAL A 140 4.29 4.05 -13.71
C VAL A 140 3.84 5.19 -14.63
N ASP A 141 4.50 5.40 -15.77
CA ASP A 141 4.13 6.47 -16.68
C ASP A 141 2.79 6.20 -17.37
N MET A 142 2.50 4.93 -17.69
CA MET A 142 1.17 4.54 -18.13
C MET A 142 0.12 4.83 -17.04
N LEU A 143 0.37 4.43 -15.79
CA LEU A 143 -0.55 4.68 -14.68
C LEU A 143 -0.84 6.18 -14.49
N LYS A 144 0.16 7.05 -14.62
CA LYS A 144 -0.02 8.51 -14.56
C LYS A 144 -0.90 9.01 -15.71
N ASN A 145 -0.65 8.54 -16.93
CA ASN A 145 -1.43 8.95 -18.10
C ASN A 145 -2.88 8.47 -18.02
N LEU A 146 -3.15 7.31 -17.41
CA LEU A 146 -4.51 6.81 -17.19
C LEU A 146 -5.29 7.60 -16.11
N ALA A 147 -4.61 8.30 -15.20
CA ALA A 147 -5.26 9.07 -14.14
C ALA A 147 -6.04 10.30 -14.66
N GLY A 148 -5.72 10.79 -15.85
CA GLY A 148 -6.44 11.90 -16.51
C GLY A 148 -7.85 11.49 -16.96
N PRO A 149 -7.98 10.53 -17.91
CA PRO A 149 -9.28 10.09 -18.41
C PRO A 149 -10.07 9.23 -17.41
N PHE A 150 -9.41 8.57 -16.46
CA PHE A 150 -10.06 7.65 -15.50
C PHE A 150 -9.75 7.99 -14.04
N PRO A 151 -10.10 9.18 -13.54
CA PRO A 151 -9.69 9.67 -12.22
C PRO A 151 -10.28 8.86 -11.05
N GLN A 152 -11.37 8.13 -11.27
CA GLN A 152 -12.04 7.30 -10.27
C GLN A 152 -11.41 5.91 -10.08
N LEU A 153 -10.53 5.49 -10.99
CA LEU A 153 -9.98 4.13 -10.96
C LEU A 153 -8.82 4.00 -9.99
N LYS A 154 -8.77 2.84 -9.33
CA LYS A 154 -7.59 2.34 -8.64
C LYS A 154 -7.07 1.10 -9.36
N PHE A 155 -5.75 0.94 -9.34
CA PHE A 155 -5.06 -0.15 -10.01
C PHE A 155 -4.33 -1.04 -9.02
N MET A 156 -4.28 -2.33 -9.33
CA MET A 156 -3.39 -3.30 -8.70
C MET A 156 -2.30 -3.72 -9.70
N PRO A 157 -1.25 -2.90 -9.91
CA PRO A 157 -0.20 -3.21 -10.88
C PRO A 157 0.56 -4.47 -10.49
N THR A 158 0.81 -5.34 -11.47
CA THR A 158 1.52 -6.62 -11.29
C THR A 158 2.38 -6.93 -12.51
N GLY A 159 3.57 -7.47 -12.29
CA GLY A 159 4.47 -7.91 -13.36
C GLY A 159 5.68 -6.99 -13.52
N GLY A 160 6.87 -7.53 -13.22
CA GLY A 160 8.14 -6.79 -13.24
C GLY A 160 8.40 -5.92 -11.99
N ILE A 161 7.51 -5.97 -10.99
CA ILE A 161 7.67 -5.21 -9.76
C ILE A 161 8.52 -6.00 -8.75
N SER A 162 9.43 -5.30 -8.08
CA SER A 162 10.39 -5.78 -7.09
C SER A 162 10.60 -4.71 -6.02
N LEU A 163 11.41 -4.99 -5.01
CA LEU A 163 11.77 -3.99 -4.00
C LEU A 163 12.41 -2.73 -4.61
N ALA A 164 13.14 -2.86 -5.72
CA ALA A 164 13.86 -1.76 -6.36
C ALA A 164 12.94 -0.70 -7.01
N ASN A 165 11.76 -1.10 -7.50
CA ASN A 165 10.79 -0.21 -8.15
C ASN A 165 9.46 -0.10 -7.37
N LEU A 166 9.29 -0.79 -6.25
CA LEU A 166 8.06 -0.74 -5.44
C LEU A 166 7.63 0.70 -5.09
N ALA A 167 8.59 1.53 -4.69
CA ALA A 167 8.34 2.90 -4.30
C ALA A 167 7.74 3.76 -5.42
N SER A 168 8.10 3.53 -6.68
CA SER A 168 7.59 4.33 -7.81
C SER A 168 6.10 4.06 -8.04
N TYR A 169 5.64 2.83 -7.81
CA TYR A 169 4.23 2.44 -7.85
C TYR A 169 3.46 2.86 -6.61
N ALA A 170 4.02 2.64 -5.42
CA ALA A 170 3.35 2.90 -4.14
C ALA A 170 3.01 4.39 -3.91
N LYS A 171 3.77 5.31 -4.53
CA LYS A 171 3.53 6.76 -4.55
C LYS A 171 2.32 7.19 -5.39
N GLN A 172 1.85 6.36 -6.31
CA GLN A 172 0.79 6.78 -7.22
C GLN A 172 -0.56 6.74 -6.52
N SER A 173 -1.27 7.88 -6.51
CA SER A 173 -2.59 7.98 -5.89
C SER A 173 -3.65 7.06 -6.49
N ASN A 174 -3.48 6.59 -7.73
CA ASN A 174 -4.35 5.63 -8.39
C ASN A 174 -3.89 4.17 -8.26
N VAL A 175 -2.93 3.87 -7.37
CA VAL A 175 -2.54 2.49 -7.04
C VAL A 175 -3.16 2.09 -5.70
N LEU A 176 -4.01 1.05 -5.72
CA LEU A 176 -4.63 0.49 -4.52
C LEU A 176 -3.59 -0.30 -3.71
N ALA A 177 -2.96 -1.26 -4.37
CA ALA A 177 -1.97 -2.17 -3.84
C ALA A 177 -1.09 -2.69 -4.98
N VAL A 178 0.09 -3.19 -4.69
CA VAL A 178 0.99 -3.76 -5.69
C VAL A 178 0.89 -5.29 -5.64
N GLY A 179 0.87 -5.96 -6.79
CA GLY A 179 1.04 -7.41 -6.87
C GLY A 179 2.49 -7.80 -7.15
N GLY A 180 3.03 -8.78 -6.43
CA GLY A 180 4.42 -9.21 -6.57
C GLY A 180 4.70 -10.62 -6.08
N SER A 181 5.73 -11.26 -6.62
CA SER A 181 6.09 -12.64 -6.26
C SER A 181 7.51 -12.80 -5.68
N TRP A 182 8.26 -11.71 -5.53
CA TRP A 182 9.68 -11.77 -5.11
C TRP A 182 9.87 -12.28 -3.68
N MET A 183 8.84 -12.13 -2.83
CA MET A 183 8.80 -12.59 -1.45
C MET A 183 8.32 -14.04 -1.28
N VAL A 184 7.74 -14.63 -2.33
CA VAL A 184 7.16 -15.99 -2.34
C VAL A 184 7.70 -16.81 -3.52
N LYS A 185 9.02 -16.78 -3.70
CA LYS A 185 9.69 -17.54 -4.76
C LYS A 185 9.55 -19.05 -4.50
N ALA A 186 9.52 -19.83 -5.58
CA ALA A 186 9.31 -21.28 -5.52
C ALA A 186 10.35 -22.00 -4.67
N ASP A 187 11.63 -21.64 -4.78
CA ASP A 187 12.73 -22.20 -3.99
C ASP A 187 12.56 -21.98 -2.48
N LEU A 188 12.07 -20.81 -2.07
CA LEU A 188 11.78 -20.50 -0.66
C LEU A 188 10.58 -21.31 -0.14
N ILE A 189 9.52 -21.43 -0.94
CA ILE A 189 8.35 -22.24 -0.58
C ILE A 189 8.75 -23.71 -0.51
N ASP A 190 9.51 -24.18 -1.50
CA ASP A 190 9.83 -25.59 -1.63
C ASP A 190 10.76 -26.09 -0.54
N GLY A 191 11.73 -25.26 -0.14
CA GLY A 191 12.60 -25.50 1.00
C GLY A 191 11.99 -25.10 2.35
N GLU A 192 10.70 -24.76 2.41
CA GLU A 192 9.98 -24.39 3.62
C GLU A 192 10.66 -23.26 4.44
N GLN A 193 11.25 -22.29 3.73
CA GLN A 193 12.00 -21.19 4.33
C GLN A 193 11.07 -20.08 4.85
N TRP A 194 10.16 -20.45 5.77
CA TRP A 194 9.10 -19.58 6.28
C TRP A 194 9.62 -18.30 6.95
N ASP A 195 10.70 -18.39 7.71
CA ASP A 195 11.31 -17.22 8.35
C ASP A 195 11.95 -16.27 7.33
N ALA A 196 12.56 -16.79 6.26
CA ALA A 196 13.11 -15.97 5.19
C ALA A 196 11.98 -15.24 4.43
N ILE A 197 10.89 -15.93 4.12
CA ILE A 197 9.69 -15.32 3.50
C ILE A 197 9.13 -14.21 4.39
N ALA A 198 8.96 -14.47 5.69
CA ALA A 198 8.46 -13.48 6.64
C ALA A 198 9.38 -12.24 6.72
N GLN A 199 10.70 -12.44 6.66
CA GLN A 199 11.67 -11.34 6.68
C GLN A 199 11.59 -10.49 5.41
N ILE A 200 11.56 -11.10 4.23
CA ILE A 200 11.41 -10.38 2.95
C ILE A 200 10.08 -9.60 2.92
N CYS A 201 9.01 -10.18 3.46
CA CYS A 201 7.72 -9.51 3.58
C CYS A 201 7.79 -8.26 4.48
N LYS A 202 8.45 -8.36 5.65
CA LYS A 202 8.64 -7.20 6.55
C LYS A 202 9.39 -6.07 5.86
N GLU A 203 10.48 -6.40 5.17
CA GLU A 203 11.28 -5.42 4.42
C GLU A 203 10.43 -4.73 3.34
N ALA A 204 9.62 -5.50 2.61
CA ALA A 204 8.71 -4.96 1.60
C ALA A 204 7.62 -4.07 2.21
N VAL A 205 7.03 -4.45 3.35
CA VAL A 205 6.00 -3.67 4.07
C VAL A 205 6.56 -2.34 4.55
N VAL A 206 7.80 -2.31 5.06
CA VAL A 206 8.48 -1.06 5.46
C VAL A 206 8.76 -0.18 4.24
N ALA A 207 9.34 -0.75 3.19
CA ALA A 207 9.65 -0.03 1.96
C ALA A 207 8.40 0.57 1.28
N LEU A 208 7.26 -0.12 1.38
CA LEU A 208 5.96 0.33 0.86
C LEU A 208 5.47 1.64 1.51
N GLN A 209 5.87 1.93 2.75
CA GLN A 209 5.45 3.16 3.43
C GLN A 209 6.22 4.38 2.92
N GLY A 210 7.48 4.20 2.53
CA GLY A 210 8.32 5.30 2.11
C GLY A 210 8.65 6.28 3.24
N LEU A 211 8.70 5.78 4.48
CA LEU A 211 9.01 6.58 5.66
C LEU A 211 10.43 7.16 5.56
N GLU A 212 10.51 8.48 5.43
CA GLU A 212 11.76 9.23 5.31
C GLU A 212 11.70 10.47 6.20
N PHE A 213 12.79 10.82 6.88
CA PHE A 213 12.84 12.05 7.65
C PHE A 213 12.53 13.27 6.76
N ALA A 214 11.52 14.05 7.16
CA ALA A 214 11.10 15.25 6.44
C ALA A 214 11.83 16.48 7.00
N HIS A 215 11.61 16.75 8.29
CA HIS A 215 12.12 17.92 8.98
C HIS A 215 12.01 17.79 10.50
N LEU A 216 12.77 18.63 11.20
CA LEU A 216 12.68 18.87 12.64
C LEU A 216 12.08 20.26 12.88
N GLY A 217 10.93 20.32 13.55
CA GLY A 217 10.32 21.53 14.07
C GLY A 217 10.87 21.88 15.44
N ILE A 218 11.28 23.13 15.63
CA ILE A 218 11.78 23.70 16.88
C ILE A 218 10.78 24.76 17.36
N ASN A 219 10.22 24.54 18.54
CA ASN A 219 9.31 25.48 19.17
C ASN A 219 10.10 26.56 19.93
N ASN A 220 9.74 27.82 19.73
CA ASN A 220 10.26 28.94 20.51
C ASN A 220 9.16 29.64 21.30
N GLU A 221 9.50 30.26 22.42
CA GLU A 221 8.51 30.95 23.26
C GLU A 221 7.81 32.09 22.53
N ASN A 222 8.55 32.79 21.67
CA ASN A 222 8.07 33.95 20.92
C ASN A 222 8.91 34.18 19.65
N ALA A 223 8.51 35.20 18.86
CA ALA A 223 9.17 35.54 17.61
C ALA A 223 10.61 36.08 17.78
N GLU A 224 10.95 36.69 18.92
CA GLU A 224 12.30 37.20 19.17
C GLU A 224 13.30 36.06 19.38
N GLU A 225 12.94 35.07 20.22
CA GLU A 225 13.75 33.85 20.41
C GLU A 225 13.90 33.06 19.10
N ALA A 226 12.81 32.93 18.33
CA ALA A 226 12.89 32.30 17.01
C ALA A 226 13.86 33.02 16.06
N GLU A 227 13.92 34.35 16.07
CA GLU A 227 14.86 35.10 15.24
C GLU A 227 16.31 34.92 15.69
N LYS A 228 16.57 34.67 16.99
CA LYS A 228 17.91 34.31 17.48
C LYS A 228 18.34 32.93 16.95
N ASP A 229 17.45 31.94 17.01
CA ASP A 229 17.69 30.62 16.45
C ASP A 229 17.95 30.68 14.94
N ILE A 230 17.12 31.41 14.19
CA ILE A 230 17.27 31.61 12.74
C ILE A 230 18.66 32.16 12.44
N LYS A 231 19.09 33.23 13.12
CA LYS A 231 20.44 33.79 12.94
C LYS A 231 21.55 32.81 13.32
N GLY A 232 21.34 32.01 14.36
CA GLY A 232 22.26 30.94 14.74
C GLY A 232 22.45 29.92 13.62
N PHE A 233 21.35 29.46 13.00
CA PHE A 233 21.41 28.54 11.86
C PHE A 233 21.97 29.19 10.59
N GLU A 234 21.69 30.48 10.33
CA GLU A 234 22.31 31.25 9.25
C GLU A 234 23.83 31.33 9.42
N ALA A 235 24.31 31.54 10.65
CA ALA A 235 25.74 31.53 10.97
C ALA A 235 26.38 30.15 10.77
N LEU A 236 25.60 29.07 10.83
CA LEU A 236 26.02 27.71 10.48
C LEU A 236 25.90 27.40 8.98
N GLY A 237 25.58 28.40 8.14
CA GLY A 237 25.53 28.29 6.69
C GLY A 237 24.21 27.79 6.12
N MET A 238 23.14 27.75 6.91
CA MET A 238 21.80 27.38 6.41
C MET A 238 21.12 28.56 5.70
N THR A 239 20.32 28.25 4.68
CA THR A 239 19.53 29.24 3.93
C THR A 239 18.13 29.40 4.53
N THR A 240 17.58 30.60 4.48
CA THR A 240 16.31 30.93 5.14
C THR A 240 15.17 31.00 4.12
N LYS A 241 14.06 30.29 4.40
CA LYS A 241 12.79 30.41 3.67
C LYS A 241 11.67 30.77 4.65
N ARG A 242 11.28 32.05 4.67
CA ARG A 242 10.21 32.55 5.56
C ARG A 242 8.84 32.17 5.00
N GLY A 243 8.04 31.47 5.81
CA GLY A 243 6.63 31.19 5.55
C GLY A 243 5.71 32.07 6.40
N ASN A 244 4.40 31.80 6.33
CA ASN A 244 3.40 32.58 7.06
C ASN A 244 3.38 32.28 8.57
N SER A 245 3.69 31.04 8.95
CA SER A 245 3.56 30.53 10.33
C SER A 245 4.88 30.05 10.95
N SER A 246 5.91 29.90 10.15
CA SER A 246 7.22 29.35 10.54
C SER A 246 8.29 29.76 9.52
N VAL A 247 9.55 29.58 9.88
CA VAL A 247 10.70 29.81 9.01
C VAL A 247 11.44 28.50 8.81
N PHE A 248 11.64 28.09 7.57
CA PHE A 248 12.45 26.91 7.26
C PHE A 248 13.90 27.31 7.06
N MET A 249 14.80 26.58 7.73
CA MET A 249 16.23 26.58 7.47
C MET A 249 16.54 25.43 6.52
N ASN A 250 16.98 25.77 5.31
CA ASN A 250 16.98 24.91 4.13
C ASN A 250 15.59 24.27 3.92
N THR A 251 15.50 22.95 4.04
CA THR A 251 14.24 22.19 3.94
C THR A 251 14.03 21.25 5.11
N THR A 252 14.91 21.25 6.11
CA THR A 252 15.02 20.19 7.12
C THR A 252 14.84 20.67 8.55
N ILE A 253 14.98 21.97 8.83
CA ILE A 253 14.67 22.55 10.15
C ILE A 253 13.57 23.59 9.98
N GLU A 254 12.53 23.51 10.79
CA GLU A 254 11.42 24.45 10.84
C GLU A 254 11.45 25.17 12.19
N VAL A 255 11.67 26.48 12.18
CA VAL A 255 11.68 27.32 13.39
C VAL A 255 10.30 27.95 13.55
N LEU A 256 9.63 27.66 14.66
CA LEU A 256 8.30 28.18 14.98
C LEU A 256 8.40 29.34 15.99
N PRO A 257 7.74 30.48 15.75
CA PRO A 257 7.79 31.66 16.63
C PRO A 257 6.87 31.55 17.85
N LYS A 258 6.45 30.33 18.20
CA LYS A 258 5.54 30.03 19.32
C LYS A 258 5.68 28.58 19.74
N MET A 259 5.25 28.28 20.96
CA MET A 259 5.01 26.90 21.40
C MET A 259 3.91 26.28 20.54
N TYR A 260 4.17 25.08 20.04
CA TYR A 260 3.24 24.26 19.28
C TYR A 260 3.20 22.83 19.85
N LEU A 261 2.82 21.84 19.05
CA LEU A 261 2.80 20.44 19.47
C LEU A 261 4.20 19.94 19.83
N GLY A 262 4.25 19.08 20.85
CA GLY A 262 5.48 18.52 21.41
C GLY A 262 6.22 19.48 22.34
N LYS A 263 6.79 18.91 23.42
CA LYS A 263 7.58 19.67 24.41
C LYS A 263 8.81 20.32 23.76
N ASN A 264 9.47 19.59 22.87
CA ASN A 264 10.70 20.03 22.20
C ASN A 264 10.47 20.46 20.75
N GLY A 265 9.21 20.52 20.29
CA GLY A 265 8.84 20.67 18.88
C GLY A 265 8.38 19.36 18.26
N HIS A 266 8.59 19.19 16.95
CA HIS A 266 8.07 18.04 16.20
C HIS A 266 9.06 17.42 15.22
N ILE A 267 8.85 16.15 14.88
CA ILE A 267 9.60 15.43 13.85
C ILE A 267 8.63 15.02 12.75
N GLY A 268 8.88 15.49 11.53
CA GLY A 268 8.13 15.11 10.35
C GLY A 268 8.74 13.92 9.64
N PHE A 269 7.89 13.00 9.20
CA PHE A 269 8.27 11.93 8.27
C PHE A 269 7.43 12.01 7.00
N ARG A 270 8.07 11.94 5.84
CA ARG A 270 7.38 11.74 4.57
C ARG A 270 6.91 10.30 4.48
N CYS A 271 5.78 10.06 3.83
CA CYS A 271 5.35 8.73 3.42
C CYS A 271 4.55 8.79 2.11
N PHE A 272 4.45 7.67 1.41
CA PHE A 272 3.79 7.62 0.10
C PHE A 272 2.26 7.72 0.21
N ASP A 273 1.70 7.10 1.25
CA ASP A 273 0.27 7.12 1.52
C ASP A 273 0.01 7.16 3.03
N ILE A 274 -0.51 8.29 3.53
CA ILE A 274 -0.70 8.49 4.98
C ILE A 274 -1.71 7.48 5.53
N GLU A 275 -2.84 7.29 4.84
CA GLU A 275 -3.92 6.40 5.26
C GLU A 275 -3.39 4.96 5.47
N ARG A 276 -2.63 4.43 4.51
CA ARG A 276 -1.97 3.12 4.64
C ARG A 276 -0.89 3.12 5.72
N THR A 277 -0.07 4.17 5.80
CA THR A 277 0.99 4.28 6.81
C THR A 277 0.43 4.35 8.23
N LEU A 278 -0.73 4.96 8.45
CA LEU A 278 -1.40 4.97 9.75
C LEU A 278 -1.81 3.56 10.18
N VAL A 279 -2.30 2.72 9.26
CA VAL A 279 -2.62 1.31 9.55
C VAL A 279 -1.36 0.51 9.87
N TYR A 280 -0.26 0.77 9.16
CA TYR A 280 1.03 0.17 9.48
C TYR A 280 1.50 0.58 10.88
N LEU A 281 1.51 1.88 11.19
CA LEU A 281 1.99 2.42 12.46
C LEU A 281 1.09 2.06 13.66
N ALA A 282 -0.20 1.81 13.46
CA ALA A 282 -1.09 1.27 14.48
C ALA A 282 -0.59 -0.07 15.05
N LYS A 283 0.01 -0.92 14.20
CA LYS A 283 0.64 -2.18 14.64
C LYS A 283 1.91 -1.95 15.47
N HIS A 284 2.45 -0.73 15.45
CA HIS A 284 3.62 -0.30 16.19
C HIS A 284 3.27 0.64 17.36
N GLY A 285 1.98 0.72 17.74
CA GLY A 285 1.54 1.45 18.92
C GLY A 285 1.31 2.95 18.71
N PHE A 286 1.26 3.41 17.45
CA PHE A 286 0.94 4.81 17.14
C PHE A 286 -0.52 4.97 16.73
N THR A 287 -1.13 6.08 17.10
CA THR A 287 -2.50 6.42 16.75
C THR A 287 -2.58 7.84 16.16
N PRO A 288 -3.43 8.09 15.15
CA PRO A 288 -3.58 9.42 14.59
C PRO A 288 -4.23 10.38 15.59
N ASP A 289 -3.73 11.61 15.64
CA ASP A 289 -4.46 12.72 16.23
C ASP A 289 -5.40 13.31 15.18
N GLU A 290 -6.64 12.82 15.19
CA GLU A 290 -7.73 13.21 14.27
C GLU A 290 -7.94 14.74 14.19
N SER A 291 -7.64 15.48 15.26
CA SER A 291 -7.81 16.95 15.28
C SER A 291 -6.80 17.70 14.40
N THR A 292 -5.72 17.03 13.99
CA THR A 292 -4.60 17.61 13.22
C THR A 292 -4.63 17.24 11.74
N ILE A 293 -5.60 16.43 11.31
CA ILE A 293 -5.68 15.93 9.94
C ILE A 293 -5.95 17.09 8.98
N ALA A 294 -4.99 17.35 8.10
CA ALA A 294 -5.14 18.26 6.97
C ALA A 294 -5.31 17.47 5.68
N ARG A 295 -6.31 17.80 4.86
CA ARG A 295 -6.61 17.12 3.60
C ARG A 295 -6.33 18.00 2.37
N ASP A 296 -6.01 17.36 1.25
CA ASP A 296 -5.92 18.01 -0.05
C ASP A 296 -7.32 18.24 -0.68
N ALA A 297 -7.36 18.89 -1.85
CA ALA A 297 -8.61 19.16 -2.57
C ALA A 297 -9.34 17.89 -3.07
N LYS A 298 -8.66 16.74 -3.10
CA LYS A 298 -9.22 15.43 -3.46
C LYS A 298 -9.67 14.63 -2.23
N GLY A 299 -9.50 15.19 -1.02
CA GLY A 299 -9.86 14.56 0.24
C GLY A 299 -8.79 13.63 0.82
N ASN A 300 -7.62 13.47 0.19
CA ASN A 300 -6.54 12.65 0.73
C ASN A 300 -5.89 13.35 1.92
N ILE A 301 -5.44 12.59 2.92
CA ILE A 301 -4.67 13.17 4.02
C ILE A 301 -3.31 13.64 3.48
N LYS A 302 -3.00 14.91 3.76
CA LYS A 302 -1.74 15.57 3.42
C LYS A 302 -0.79 15.64 4.62
N VAL A 303 -1.33 15.89 5.81
CA VAL A 303 -0.59 15.93 7.08
C VAL A 303 -1.43 15.32 8.19
N CYS A 304 -0.80 14.56 9.08
CA CYS A 304 -1.43 14.02 10.29
C CYS A 304 -0.39 13.88 11.40
N TYR A 305 -0.63 14.49 12.57
CA TYR A 305 0.16 14.19 13.77
C TYR A 305 -0.28 12.87 14.38
N LEU A 306 0.63 12.24 15.12
CA LEU A 306 0.39 11.06 15.95
C LEU A 306 0.21 11.52 17.40
N LYS A 307 -0.59 10.79 18.18
CA LYS A 307 -0.80 11.10 19.60
C LYS A 307 0.44 10.83 20.44
N GLU A 308 1.25 9.87 20.02
CA GLU A 308 2.44 9.44 20.71
C GLU A 308 3.64 10.33 20.35
N ASN A 309 4.37 10.74 21.39
CA ASN A 309 5.58 11.56 21.25
C ASN A 309 6.83 10.68 21.31
N LEU A 310 7.87 11.08 20.57
CA LEU A 310 9.20 10.48 20.65
C LEU A 310 10.14 11.44 21.38
N SER A 311 10.60 11.06 22.57
CA SER A 311 11.55 11.85 23.38
C SER A 311 11.12 13.31 23.60
N GLY A 312 9.80 13.55 23.74
CA GLY A 312 9.22 14.88 23.90
C GLY A 312 8.95 15.64 22.60
N PHE A 313 9.26 15.07 21.44
CA PHE A 313 8.85 15.60 20.14
C PHE A 313 7.52 14.99 19.71
N ALA A 314 6.60 15.84 19.23
CA ALA A 314 5.44 15.35 18.49
C ALA A 314 5.88 14.76 17.15
N VAL A 315 5.18 13.75 16.64
CA VAL A 315 5.51 13.13 15.36
C VAL A 315 4.38 13.39 14.38
N HIS A 316 4.69 13.74 13.15
CA HIS A 316 3.69 13.88 12.09
C HIS A 316 4.13 13.26 10.78
N LEU A 317 3.14 12.79 10.02
CA LEU A 317 3.29 12.28 8.68
C LEU A 317 2.98 13.38 7.68
N VAL A 318 3.74 13.43 6.59
CA VAL A 318 3.52 14.30 5.44
C VAL A 318 3.46 13.45 4.18
N ARG A 319 2.43 13.62 3.36
CA ARG A 319 2.32 12.88 2.10
C ARG A 319 3.38 13.39 1.11
N ALA A 320 4.15 12.46 0.55
CA ALA A 320 5.20 12.71 -0.43
C ALA A 320 4.66 13.07 -1.82
#